data_AF-A0A1C0S7N5-F1
#
_entry.id   AF-A0A1C0S7N5-F1
#
_cell.length_a   1.000
_cell.length_b   1.000
_cell.length_c   1.000
_cell.angle_alpha   90.00
_cell.angle_beta   90.00
_cell.angle_gamma   90.00
#
_symmetry.space_group_name_H-M   'P 1'
#
loop_
_entity.id
_entity.type
_entity.pdbx_description
1 polymer ?
#
loop_
_entity_poly.entity_id
_entity_poly.type
_entity_poly.pdbx_seq_one_letter_code
_entity_poly.pdbx_strand_id
1 'polypeptide(L)'
;MSALAALFVLSSAIPAASSQASSASAKQVFGAFLACKADIFSLLGSDRADFGAAVIGPYDWSISDGVTGQTIAFAAPVDVGGLPLTGYVQFEAVGIAVPHFAWGFEVERRVSDVAKAIEGMLPGARFVAQDGGALELKLDAQSVPQGDASVAPEDSYRKIVVHQANSPLRSLVMCDASKDRMAELAIDEETGRRRLPAAEDLFPSVRRPAVKTNHILDAFVACKPSFFEVLKAERRIFPRVRIEPWESPDNAPHIPEAENTYNETVTFEHPVEIGGLRIVRFLQRKTVQSGEPTRFAWAFQVAQTPDGVARAISAQYGVRFTDYWSLVDKDVGATPVSQHLTLRSYFDPDEQATVTCAPDEAETRDFRLPEGAETFGWAPLGPPPVSRGNRLINALLQCRLDFFEALGEERNAFGKVAFKEAAGPYRRDGDAARAPMRVAFEKPVYASGFMLTGYIQRRVNVAGEMKLRWGFQSPLNMSRIESTAEGRTGSVRVAGKGWLLDLETDETGYTPSPDLEFDEGFLGCTTPLASGMEPPKSGDLFLK
;
A
#
# COMPACT_ATOMS: atom_id res chain seq x y z
N MET A 1 61.84 17.45 -28.09
CA MET A 1 61.22 17.92 -26.85
C MET A 1 59.72 17.72 -27.04
N SER A 2 59.16 16.54 -26.73
CA SER A 2 58.81 16.01 -25.38
C SER A 2 57.73 16.87 -24.72
N ALA A 3 56.59 16.40 -24.23
CA ALA A 3 56.03 15.08 -23.93
C ALA A 3 54.48 15.21 -23.94
N LEU A 4 53.61 14.26 -24.34
CA LEU A 4 53.31 12.89 -23.85
C LEU A 4 52.57 12.85 -22.50
N ALA A 5 51.38 12.19 -22.51
CA ALA A 5 50.62 11.52 -21.43
C ALA A 5 49.18 12.04 -21.26
N ALA A 6 48.13 11.24 -21.05
CA ALA A 6 47.91 9.80 -21.18
C ALA A 6 46.38 9.57 -21.10
N LEU A 7 45.87 8.58 -21.84
CA LEU A 7 44.51 8.05 -21.73
C LEU A 7 44.29 7.40 -20.34
N PHE A 8 43.13 7.63 -19.73
CA PHE A 8 42.54 6.72 -18.75
C PHE A 8 41.22 6.19 -19.30
N VAL A 9 41.30 5.03 -19.95
CA VAL A 9 40.15 4.13 -20.15
C VAL A 9 40.05 3.30 -18.89
N LEU A 10 39.08 3.62 -18.02
CA LEU A 10 38.68 2.75 -16.93
C LEU A 10 37.91 1.56 -17.53
N SER A 11 38.67 0.55 -17.94
CA SER A 11 38.15 -0.78 -18.25
C SER A 11 37.71 -1.41 -16.92
N SER A 12 36.41 -1.52 -16.69
CA SER A 12 35.84 -2.36 -15.64
C SER A 12 36.15 -3.83 -15.97
N ALA A 13 37.29 -4.30 -15.51
CA ALA A 13 37.60 -5.72 -15.46
C ALA A 13 36.64 -6.37 -14.45
N ILE A 14 35.57 -6.97 -14.97
CA ILE A 14 34.80 -8.00 -14.25
C ILE A 14 35.81 -9.11 -13.90
N PRO A 15 35.93 -9.55 -12.64
CA PRO A 15 36.77 -10.69 -12.35
C PRO A 15 36.11 -11.94 -12.94
N ALA A 16 36.53 -12.31 -14.15
CA ALA A 16 36.31 -13.61 -14.75
C ALA A 16 37.25 -14.63 -14.07
N ALA A 17 37.00 -14.89 -12.79
CA ALA A 17 37.72 -15.86 -11.99
C ALA A 17 36.77 -16.56 -11.01
N SER A 18 35.62 -17.06 -11.51
CA SER A 18 34.73 -17.94 -10.73
C SER A 18 34.07 -19.07 -11.56
N SER A 19 34.18 -19.08 -12.88
CA SER A 19 33.36 -19.94 -13.75
C SER A 19 33.72 -21.44 -13.77
N GLN A 20 34.93 -21.82 -13.37
CA GLN A 20 35.31 -23.25 -13.33
C GLN A 20 34.93 -23.91 -12.00
N ALA A 21 35.09 -23.20 -10.88
CA ALA A 21 34.75 -23.71 -9.55
C ALA A 21 33.24 -23.83 -9.34
N SER A 22 32.43 -22.90 -9.88
CA SER A 22 30.96 -22.94 -9.78
C SER A 22 30.32 -24.09 -10.55
N SER A 23 30.91 -24.51 -11.68
CA SER A 23 30.33 -25.60 -12.51
C SER A 23 30.47 -26.98 -11.88
N ALA A 24 31.54 -27.23 -11.12
CA ALA A 24 31.79 -28.52 -10.47
C ALA A 24 30.92 -28.68 -9.20
N SER A 25 30.75 -27.61 -8.43
CA SER A 25 29.86 -27.61 -7.26
C SER A 25 28.38 -27.67 -7.66
N ALA A 26 27.95 -26.95 -8.70
CA ALA A 26 26.58 -27.05 -9.21
C ALA A 26 26.23 -28.45 -9.71
N LYS A 27 27.16 -29.14 -10.39
CA LYS A 27 27.00 -30.55 -10.78
C LYS A 27 26.87 -31.48 -9.57
N GLN A 28 27.64 -31.23 -8.51
CA GLN A 28 27.55 -32.01 -7.28
C GLN A 28 26.19 -31.82 -6.58
N VAL A 29 25.72 -30.57 -6.49
CA VAL A 29 24.42 -30.23 -5.91
C VAL A 29 23.28 -30.87 -6.71
N PHE A 30 23.31 -30.75 -8.03
CA PHE A 30 22.28 -31.37 -8.88
C PHE A 30 22.36 -32.91 -8.86
N GLY A 31 23.55 -33.48 -8.73
CA GLY A 31 23.72 -34.92 -8.53
C GLY A 31 23.08 -35.40 -7.22
N ALA A 32 23.26 -34.65 -6.13
CA ALA A 32 22.58 -34.93 -4.85
C ALA A 32 21.06 -34.73 -4.94
N PHE A 33 20.62 -33.70 -5.66
CA PHE A 33 19.20 -33.47 -5.97
C PHE A 33 18.56 -34.70 -6.61
N LEU A 34 19.20 -35.31 -7.62
CA LEU A 34 18.65 -36.49 -8.31
C LEU A 34 18.48 -37.73 -7.40
N ALA A 35 19.06 -37.73 -6.19
CA ALA A 35 18.83 -38.77 -5.20
C ALA A 35 17.57 -38.55 -4.34
N CYS A 36 16.93 -37.37 -4.42
CA CYS A 36 15.75 -36.97 -3.64
C CYS A 36 15.96 -37.17 -2.13
N LYS A 37 17.10 -36.68 -1.61
CA LYS A 37 17.53 -36.78 -0.21
C LYS A 37 17.88 -35.40 0.37
N ALA A 38 17.94 -35.33 1.70
CA ALA A 38 18.22 -34.09 2.44
C ALA A 38 19.69 -33.62 2.38
N ASP A 39 20.62 -34.43 1.87
CA ASP A 39 22.03 -34.09 1.73
C ASP A 39 22.28 -32.90 0.77
N ILE A 40 21.36 -32.69 -0.18
CA ILE A 40 21.35 -31.51 -1.06
C ILE A 40 21.38 -30.19 -0.25
N PHE A 41 20.70 -30.12 0.89
CA PHE A 41 20.53 -28.88 1.64
C PHE A 41 21.85 -28.38 2.22
N SER A 42 22.66 -29.30 2.75
CA SER A 42 24.00 -28.99 3.24
C SER A 42 24.95 -28.56 2.12
N LEU A 43 24.74 -29.07 0.90
CA LEU A 43 25.54 -28.68 -0.27
C LEU A 43 25.14 -27.30 -0.79
N LEU A 44 23.84 -27.00 -0.85
CA LEU A 44 23.29 -25.69 -1.21
C LEU A 44 23.78 -24.62 -0.24
N GLY A 45 23.65 -24.85 1.07
CA GLY A 45 24.09 -23.92 2.11
C GLY A 45 25.60 -23.73 2.25
N SER A 46 26.41 -24.37 1.40
CA SER A 46 27.86 -24.20 1.42
C SER A 46 28.30 -23.03 0.54
N ASP A 47 29.23 -22.20 1.03
CA ASP A 47 29.80 -21.05 0.28
C ASP A 47 30.54 -21.45 -1.02
N ARG A 48 30.64 -22.75 -1.32
CA ARG A 48 31.29 -23.29 -2.54
C ARG A 48 30.30 -23.52 -3.68
N ALA A 49 29.00 -23.59 -3.39
CA ALA A 49 27.92 -23.76 -4.36
C ALA A 49 27.29 -22.39 -4.65
N ASP A 50 28.03 -21.48 -5.29
CA ASP A 50 27.50 -20.15 -5.59
C ASP A 50 26.55 -20.21 -6.82
N PHE A 51 25.26 -20.37 -6.55
CA PHE A 51 24.18 -20.21 -7.53
C PHE A 51 23.83 -18.73 -7.80
N GLY A 52 24.51 -17.77 -7.15
CA GLY A 52 24.30 -16.34 -7.34
C GLY A 52 22.84 -15.94 -7.17
N ALA A 53 22.17 -16.43 -6.13
CA ALA A 53 20.73 -16.18 -5.95
C ALA A 53 20.43 -14.68 -5.77
N ALA A 54 19.37 -14.21 -6.45
CA ALA A 54 19.05 -12.78 -6.59
C ALA A 54 17.86 -12.35 -5.72
N VAL A 55 16.82 -13.19 -5.63
CA VAL A 55 15.55 -12.86 -4.95
C VAL A 55 14.93 -14.12 -4.37
N ILE A 56 14.54 -14.08 -3.08
CA ILE A 56 13.64 -15.07 -2.45
C ILE A 56 12.23 -14.46 -2.47
N GLY A 57 11.24 -15.23 -2.91
CA GLY A 57 9.82 -14.90 -2.89
C GLY A 57 8.96 -16.06 -2.38
N PRO A 58 7.71 -15.82 -1.98
CA PRO A 58 6.79 -16.89 -1.62
C PRO A 58 6.49 -17.78 -2.84
N TYR A 59 6.32 -19.08 -2.62
CA TYR A 59 5.80 -19.97 -3.66
C TYR A 59 4.30 -19.73 -3.81
N ASP A 60 3.92 -19.07 -4.91
CA ASP A 60 2.54 -18.77 -5.24
C ASP A 60 1.89 -19.97 -5.93
N TRP A 61 1.12 -20.74 -5.16
CA TRP A 61 0.17 -21.73 -5.68
C TRP A 61 -1.23 -21.34 -5.22
N SER A 62 -1.81 -20.38 -5.94
CA SER A 62 -3.07 -19.67 -5.65
C SER A 62 -4.36 -20.51 -5.54
N ILE A 63 -4.28 -21.85 -5.45
CA ILE A 63 -5.46 -22.73 -5.55
C ILE A 63 -5.54 -23.81 -4.46
N SER A 64 -4.54 -23.99 -3.58
CA SER A 64 -4.60 -25.06 -2.56
C SER A 64 -4.30 -24.57 -1.16
N ASP A 65 -5.33 -24.62 -0.30
CA ASP A 65 -5.16 -24.61 1.15
C ASP A 65 -4.11 -25.65 1.55
N GLY A 66 -3.09 -25.22 2.30
CA GLY A 66 -2.12 -26.13 2.91
C GLY A 66 -0.77 -26.31 2.21
N VAL A 67 -0.48 -25.56 1.14
CA VAL A 67 0.90 -25.48 0.58
C VAL A 67 1.61 -24.24 1.12
N THR A 68 2.83 -24.39 1.64
CA THR A 68 3.68 -23.26 2.09
C THR A 68 5.09 -23.46 1.56
N GLY A 69 5.63 -22.46 0.85
CA GLY A 69 6.96 -22.58 0.25
C GLY A 69 7.57 -21.27 -0.20
N GLN A 70 8.74 -21.40 -0.84
CA GLN A 70 9.57 -20.31 -1.33
C GLN A 70 10.10 -20.63 -2.73
N THR A 71 10.23 -19.59 -3.55
CA THR A 71 10.95 -19.60 -4.82
C THR A 71 12.18 -18.71 -4.72
N ILE A 72 13.27 -19.11 -5.35
CA ILE A 72 14.53 -18.39 -5.39
C ILE A 72 14.95 -18.23 -6.85
N ALA A 73 15.03 -17.00 -7.33
CA ALA A 73 15.53 -16.71 -8.67
C ALA A 73 17.07 -16.59 -8.64
N PHE A 74 17.76 -17.19 -9.61
CA PHE A 74 19.21 -17.03 -9.76
C PHE A 74 19.54 -15.76 -10.56
N ALA A 75 20.65 -15.08 -10.23
CA ALA A 75 21.09 -13.87 -10.94
C ALA A 75 21.51 -14.15 -12.39
N ALA A 76 21.96 -15.38 -12.66
CA ALA A 76 22.23 -15.88 -13.99
C ALA A 76 21.93 -17.38 -14.05
N PRO A 77 21.55 -17.93 -15.24
CA PRO A 77 21.37 -19.36 -15.39
C PRO A 77 22.66 -20.15 -15.08
N VAL A 78 22.52 -21.24 -14.32
CA VAL A 78 23.62 -22.15 -13.99
C VAL A 78 23.46 -23.42 -14.82
N ASP A 79 24.38 -23.70 -15.75
CA ASP A 79 24.31 -24.91 -16.58
C ASP A 79 24.80 -26.15 -15.83
N VAL A 80 23.93 -27.16 -15.74
CA VAL A 80 24.28 -28.47 -15.22
C VAL A 80 24.00 -29.54 -16.27
N GLY A 81 25.03 -29.88 -17.06
CA GLY A 81 24.92 -30.96 -18.05
C GLY A 81 23.95 -30.63 -19.18
N GLY A 82 23.91 -29.36 -19.62
CA GLY A 82 23.01 -28.87 -20.67
C GLY A 82 21.62 -28.45 -20.17
N LEU A 83 21.41 -28.49 -18.85
CA LEU A 83 20.22 -27.98 -18.17
C LEU A 83 20.53 -26.60 -17.54
N PRO A 84 20.08 -25.50 -18.18
CA PRO A 84 20.20 -24.17 -17.60
C PRO A 84 19.22 -24.00 -16.46
N LEU A 85 19.72 -24.04 -15.22
CA LEU A 85 18.94 -23.83 -14.00
C LEU A 85 18.77 -22.34 -13.77
N THR A 86 17.53 -21.85 -13.68
CA THR A 86 17.20 -20.42 -13.54
C THR A 86 16.73 -20.03 -12.15
N GLY A 87 16.40 -21.02 -11.32
CA GLY A 87 15.94 -20.80 -9.96
C GLY A 87 15.76 -22.11 -9.20
N TYR A 88 15.36 -21.97 -7.95
CA TYR A 88 15.08 -23.06 -7.02
C TYR A 88 13.72 -22.86 -6.35
N VAL A 89 13.07 -23.95 -6.00
CA VAL A 89 11.79 -23.95 -5.30
C VAL A 89 11.85 -24.93 -4.14
N GLN A 90 11.15 -24.62 -3.04
CA GLN A 90 10.85 -25.60 -2.01
C GLN A 90 9.51 -25.30 -1.35
N PHE A 91 8.73 -26.33 -1.04
CA PHE A 91 7.49 -26.18 -0.31
C PHE A 91 7.16 -27.43 0.51
N GLU A 92 6.31 -27.21 1.51
CA GLU A 92 5.63 -28.23 2.28
C GLU A 92 4.14 -28.22 1.92
N ALA A 93 3.58 -29.40 1.69
CA ALA A 93 2.14 -29.58 1.50
C ALA A 93 1.55 -30.35 2.70
N VAL A 94 0.62 -29.72 3.40
CA VAL A 94 -0.11 -30.24 4.57
C VAL A 94 -1.61 -30.12 4.34
N GLY A 95 -2.41 -30.98 4.98
CA GLY A 95 -3.88 -30.96 4.83
C GLY A 95 -4.41 -31.61 3.53
N ILE A 96 -3.52 -32.20 2.74
CA ILE A 96 -3.84 -33.04 1.57
C ILE A 96 -3.73 -34.53 1.94
N ALA A 97 -4.20 -35.42 1.05
CA ALA A 97 -4.27 -36.86 1.29
C ALA A 97 -2.93 -37.47 1.77
N VAL A 98 -1.80 -37.02 1.22
CA VAL A 98 -0.45 -37.43 1.65
C VAL A 98 0.42 -36.21 1.89
N PRO A 99 0.69 -35.85 3.16
CA PRO A 99 1.63 -34.77 3.48
C PRO A 99 3.02 -35.06 2.94
N HIS A 100 3.62 -34.08 2.27
CA HIS A 100 4.91 -34.24 1.61
C HIS A 100 5.74 -32.95 1.60
N PHE A 101 7.03 -33.11 1.34
CA PHE A 101 7.95 -32.04 1.04
C PHE A 101 8.35 -32.13 -0.42
N ALA A 102 8.42 -30.98 -1.08
CA ALA A 102 8.91 -30.90 -2.44
C ALA A 102 9.95 -29.79 -2.57
N TRP A 103 10.98 -30.04 -3.37
CA TRP A 103 12.04 -29.07 -3.65
C TRP A 103 12.63 -29.34 -5.02
N GLY A 104 13.19 -28.32 -5.68
CA GLY A 104 13.61 -28.50 -7.06
C GLY A 104 14.13 -27.25 -7.73
N PHE A 105 14.36 -27.35 -9.04
CA PHE A 105 14.92 -26.29 -9.85
C PHE A 105 13.99 -25.90 -10.99
N GLU A 106 13.94 -24.61 -11.29
CA GLU A 106 13.43 -24.12 -12.56
C GLU A 106 14.50 -24.30 -13.64
N VAL A 107 14.09 -24.82 -14.80
CA VAL A 107 14.98 -25.14 -15.92
C VAL A 107 14.46 -24.50 -17.19
N GLU A 108 15.32 -23.81 -17.93
CA GLU A 108 14.98 -23.21 -19.23
C GLU A 108 15.03 -24.24 -20.37
N ARG A 109 14.20 -25.27 -20.24
CA ARG A 109 13.97 -26.35 -21.20
C ARG A 109 12.53 -26.83 -21.10
N ARG A 110 12.05 -27.52 -22.13
CA ARG A 110 10.74 -28.19 -22.14
C ARG A 110 10.77 -29.48 -21.31
N VAL A 111 9.60 -29.90 -20.82
CA VAL A 111 9.45 -31.06 -19.92
C VAL A 111 10.13 -32.31 -20.47
N SER A 112 9.90 -32.61 -21.75
CA SER A 112 10.48 -33.78 -22.43
C SER A 112 12.00 -33.69 -22.62
N ASP A 113 12.53 -32.48 -22.81
CA ASP A 113 13.96 -32.24 -22.97
C ASP A 113 14.68 -32.41 -21.62
N VAL A 114 14.08 -31.92 -20.52
CA VAL A 114 14.58 -32.10 -19.15
C VAL A 114 14.58 -33.57 -18.75
N ALA A 115 13.45 -34.28 -18.94
CA ALA A 115 13.35 -35.69 -18.59
C ALA A 115 14.40 -36.55 -19.33
N LYS A 116 14.58 -36.34 -20.65
CA LYS A 116 15.60 -37.05 -21.43
C LYS A 116 17.02 -36.78 -20.94
N ALA A 117 17.33 -35.54 -20.54
CA ALA A 117 18.63 -35.21 -19.99
C ALA A 117 18.88 -35.97 -18.68
N ILE A 118 17.89 -36.03 -17.79
CA ILE A 118 17.97 -36.75 -16.51
C ILE A 118 18.10 -38.26 -16.74
N GLU A 119 17.35 -38.86 -17.68
CA GLU A 119 17.51 -40.27 -18.05
C GLU A 119 18.92 -40.58 -18.58
N GLY A 120 19.54 -39.61 -19.26
CA GLY A 120 20.95 -39.71 -19.68
C GLY A 120 21.95 -39.65 -18.51
N MET A 121 21.58 -39.02 -17.40
CA MET A 121 22.39 -38.92 -16.18
C MET A 121 22.18 -40.09 -15.22
N LEU A 122 21.01 -40.75 -15.26
CA LEU A 122 20.62 -41.86 -14.39
C LEU A 122 20.43 -43.15 -15.20
N PRO A 123 21.45 -44.03 -15.26
CA PRO A 123 21.34 -45.30 -15.99
C PRO A 123 20.17 -46.14 -15.48
N GLY A 124 19.24 -46.48 -16.37
CA GLY A 124 18.05 -47.30 -16.04
C GLY A 124 16.82 -46.50 -15.62
N ALA A 125 16.94 -45.18 -15.39
CA ALA A 125 15.78 -44.34 -15.11
C ALA A 125 14.89 -44.18 -16.36
N ARG A 126 13.58 -44.25 -16.16
CA ARG A 126 12.56 -43.97 -17.17
C ARG A 126 11.42 -43.18 -16.57
N PHE A 127 11.16 -42.01 -17.12
CA PHE A 127 10.00 -41.22 -16.73
C PHE A 127 8.72 -41.80 -17.34
N VAL A 128 7.66 -41.82 -16.54
CA VAL A 128 6.31 -42.24 -16.92
C VAL A 128 5.42 -41.01 -16.96
N ALA A 129 4.61 -40.88 -18.01
CA ALA A 129 3.66 -39.78 -18.13
C ALA A 129 2.55 -39.89 -17.08
N GLN A 130 2.19 -38.74 -16.51
CA GLN A 130 1.07 -38.56 -15.59
C GLN A 130 0.05 -37.59 -16.18
N ASP A 131 -1.12 -37.51 -15.54
CA ASP A 131 -2.15 -36.53 -15.90
C ASP A 131 -1.60 -35.09 -15.80
N GLY A 132 -2.12 -34.19 -16.65
CA GLY A 132 -1.68 -32.80 -16.70
C GLY A 132 -0.34 -32.57 -17.41
N GLY A 133 0.23 -33.58 -18.09
CA GLY A 133 1.45 -33.44 -18.87
C GLY A 133 2.75 -33.46 -18.07
N ALA A 134 2.67 -33.86 -16.79
CA ALA A 134 3.84 -34.10 -15.95
C ALA A 134 4.48 -35.46 -16.29
N LEU A 135 5.78 -35.56 -16.04
CA LEU A 135 6.57 -36.78 -16.16
C LEU A 135 7.10 -37.16 -14.77
N GLU A 136 6.89 -38.41 -14.35
CA GLU A 136 7.30 -38.90 -13.04
C GLU A 136 8.33 -40.02 -13.15
N LEU A 137 9.39 -39.95 -12.35
CA LEU A 137 10.36 -41.02 -12.13
C LEU A 137 10.32 -41.43 -10.66
N LYS A 138 9.93 -42.67 -10.39
CA LYS A 138 9.99 -43.25 -9.03
C LYS A 138 11.42 -43.71 -8.73
N LEU A 139 11.91 -43.42 -7.52
CA LEU A 139 13.29 -43.72 -7.09
C LEU A 139 13.42 -44.95 -6.17
N ASP A 140 12.35 -45.76 -6.10
CA ASP A 140 12.17 -47.03 -5.38
C ASP A 140 11.75 -47.04 -3.88
N ALA A 141 10.89 -48.04 -3.60
CA ALA A 141 10.14 -48.35 -2.39
C ALA A 141 10.87 -49.35 -1.48
N GLN A 142 11.99 -48.96 -0.86
CA GLN A 142 12.59 -49.78 0.20
C GLN A 142 11.74 -49.75 1.48
N SER A 143 11.68 -50.86 2.23
CA SER A 143 10.87 -51.02 3.44
C SER A 143 11.05 -49.87 4.44
N VAL A 144 9.92 -49.30 4.88
CA VAL A 144 9.84 -48.22 5.86
C VAL A 144 10.46 -48.66 7.20
N PRO A 145 11.53 -48.02 7.69
CA PRO A 145 11.83 -48.07 9.11
C PRO A 145 10.68 -47.33 9.82
N GLN A 146 10.00 -47.97 10.78
CA GLN A 146 8.89 -47.39 11.54
C GLN A 146 9.15 -45.91 11.88
N GLY A 147 8.52 -45.01 11.15
CA GLY A 147 8.83 -43.59 11.20
C GLY A 147 7.64 -42.79 10.71
N ASP A 148 6.94 -42.18 11.66
CA ASP A 148 5.75 -41.34 11.51
C ASP A 148 4.44 -42.09 11.18
N ALA A 149 3.53 -42.18 12.15
CA ALA A 149 2.25 -42.90 12.05
C ALA A 149 1.20 -42.19 11.17
N SER A 150 1.60 -41.15 10.44
CA SER A 150 0.73 -40.22 9.71
C SER A 150 0.61 -40.51 8.21
N VAL A 151 1.40 -41.44 7.65
CA VAL A 151 1.34 -41.86 6.24
C VAL A 151 1.23 -43.38 6.17
N ALA A 152 0.25 -43.89 5.41
CA ALA A 152 0.10 -45.32 5.22
C ALA A 152 1.28 -45.89 4.41
N PRO A 153 1.78 -47.11 4.67
CA PRO A 153 2.94 -47.66 3.95
C PRO A 153 2.80 -47.66 2.42
N GLU A 154 1.58 -47.79 1.91
CA GLU A 154 1.22 -47.71 0.48
C GLU A 154 1.36 -46.30 -0.13
N ASP A 155 1.28 -45.27 0.70
CA ASP A 155 1.35 -43.85 0.32
C ASP A 155 2.75 -43.25 0.53
N SER A 156 3.71 -44.08 0.93
CA SER A 156 5.10 -43.71 1.16
C SER A 156 5.88 -43.64 -0.17
N TYR A 157 6.48 -42.48 -0.49
CA TYR A 157 7.18 -42.31 -1.77
C TYR A 157 8.37 -41.35 -1.73
N ARG A 158 9.27 -41.55 -2.69
CA ARG A 158 10.24 -40.56 -3.18
C ARG A 158 10.23 -40.62 -4.70
N LYS A 159 10.05 -39.47 -5.35
CA LYS A 159 9.94 -39.38 -6.80
C LYS A 159 10.53 -38.08 -7.32
N ILE A 160 10.93 -38.10 -8.59
CA ILE A 160 11.24 -36.90 -9.35
C ILE A 160 10.06 -36.62 -10.28
N VAL A 161 9.54 -35.40 -10.23
CA VAL A 161 8.48 -34.92 -11.11
C VAL A 161 9.04 -33.81 -11.98
N VAL A 162 8.77 -33.88 -13.29
CA VAL A 162 9.06 -32.80 -14.24
C VAL A 162 7.72 -32.32 -14.80
N HIS A 163 7.40 -31.05 -14.61
CA HIS A 163 6.20 -30.46 -15.20
C HIS A 163 6.48 -29.07 -15.76
N GLN A 164 5.53 -28.55 -16.54
CA GLN A 164 5.66 -27.23 -17.12
C GLN A 164 5.61 -26.17 -16.01
N ALA A 165 6.50 -25.18 -16.09
CA ALA A 165 6.43 -23.98 -15.25
C ALA A 165 5.51 -22.93 -15.91
N ASN A 166 5.74 -21.64 -15.64
CA ASN A 166 4.92 -20.53 -16.15
C ASN A 166 5.03 -20.29 -17.66
N SER A 167 5.84 -21.07 -18.38
CA SER A 167 6.07 -20.95 -19.83
C SER A 167 6.28 -22.34 -20.45
N PRO A 168 5.82 -22.59 -21.68
CA PRO A 168 6.05 -23.86 -22.37
C PRO A 168 7.52 -24.16 -22.63
N LEU A 169 8.41 -23.15 -22.54
CA LEU A 169 9.86 -23.31 -22.69
C LEU A 169 10.59 -23.49 -21.36
N ARG A 170 9.87 -23.51 -20.23
CA ARG A 170 10.43 -23.68 -18.89
C ARG A 170 9.75 -24.84 -18.18
N SER A 171 10.54 -25.60 -17.43
CA SER A 171 10.05 -26.72 -16.66
C SER A 171 10.50 -26.60 -15.22
N LEU A 172 9.70 -27.15 -14.32
CA LEU A 172 10.07 -27.37 -12.93
C LEU A 172 10.45 -28.84 -12.78
N VAL A 173 11.68 -29.10 -12.34
CA VAL A 173 12.13 -30.44 -11.95
C VAL A 173 12.16 -30.48 -10.44
N MET A 174 11.34 -31.36 -9.85
CA MET A 174 11.14 -31.44 -8.42
C MET A 174 11.43 -32.83 -7.90
N CYS A 175 12.05 -32.88 -6.74
CA CYS A 175 11.99 -34.00 -5.83
C CYS A 175 10.74 -33.84 -4.98
N ASP A 176 9.95 -34.91 -4.87
CA ASP A 176 8.74 -34.97 -4.08
C ASP A 176 8.81 -36.22 -3.20
N ALA A 177 8.68 -36.00 -1.87
CA ALA A 177 8.89 -37.03 -0.87
C ALA A 177 7.86 -36.92 0.26
N SER A 178 7.20 -38.03 0.58
CA SER A 178 6.31 -38.13 1.73
C SER A 178 7.07 -37.90 3.05
N LYS A 179 6.40 -37.38 4.08
CA LYS A 179 7.07 -36.97 5.33
C LYS A 179 7.81 -38.10 6.06
N ASP A 180 7.27 -39.32 6.03
CA ASP A 180 7.91 -40.52 6.59
C ASP A 180 9.26 -40.82 5.91
N ARG A 181 9.40 -40.45 4.63
CA ARG A 181 10.61 -40.56 3.83
C ARG A 181 11.58 -39.40 4.01
N MET A 182 11.35 -38.49 4.94
CA MET A 182 12.29 -37.40 5.25
C MET A 182 12.83 -37.50 6.68
N ALA A 183 13.17 -38.75 7.05
CA ALA A 183 14.11 -39.17 8.10
C ALA A 183 14.98 -38.07 8.72
N GLU A 184 15.70 -37.47 7.80
CA GLU A 184 16.95 -36.76 7.98
C GLU A 184 16.75 -35.25 8.16
N LEU A 185 15.51 -34.75 8.01
CA LEU A 185 15.18 -33.35 8.24
C LEU A 185 15.20 -33.02 9.73
N ALA A 186 15.61 -31.78 10.02
CA ALA A 186 15.57 -31.25 11.37
C ALA A 186 14.13 -31.18 11.90
N ILE A 187 13.99 -31.41 13.21
CA ILE A 187 12.75 -31.22 13.94
C ILE A 187 12.75 -29.79 14.47
N ASP A 188 11.66 -29.09 14.23
CA ASP A 188 11.36 -27.81 14.84
C ASP A 188 11.11 -27.99 16.35
N GLU A 189 11.92 -27.34 17.18
CA GLU A 189 11.89 -27.55 18.64
C GLU A 189 10.57 -27.10 19.29
N GLU A 190 9.87 -26.14 18.69
CA GLU A 190 8.64 -25.57 19.23
C GLU A 190 7.41 -26.42 18.85
N THR A 191 7.36 -26.87 17.59
CA THR A 191 6.21 -27.61 17.06
C THR A 191 6.39 -29.12 17.08
N GLY A 192 7.63 -29.61 17.29
CA GLY A 192 7.99 -31.02 17.21
C GLY A 192 7.88 -31.62 15.79
N ARG A 193 7.71 -30.79 14.76
CA ARG A 193 7.49 -31.21 13.38
C ARG A 193 8.75 -31.12 12.55
N ARG A 194 8.88 -31.99 11.54
CA ARG A 194 9.93 -31.86 10.53
C ARG A 194 9.68 -30.66 9.65
N ARG A 195 10.75 -29.94 9.28
CA ARG A 195 10.69 -28.80 8.38
C ARG A 195 11.84 -28.80 7.38
N LEU A 196 11.62 -28.21 6.21
CA LEU A 196 12.68 -27.87 5.28
C LEU A 196 13.57 -26.77 5.88
N PRO A 197 14.88 -26.73 5.56
CA PRO A 197 15.74 -25.61 5.96
C PRO A 197 15.25 -24.29 5.37
N ALA A 198 15.51 -23.17 6.05
CA ALA A 198 15.17 -21.84 5.55
C ALA A 198 15.93 -21.56 4.25
N ALA A 199 15.29 -20.93 3.24
CA ALA A 199 15.96 -20.63 1.96
C ALA A 199 17.20 -19.75 2.14
N GLU A 200 17.24 -18.91 3.18
CA GLU A 200 18.36 -18.05 3.55
C GLU A 200 19.58 -18.83 4.05
N ASP A 201 19.36 -20.03 4.61
CA ASP A 201 20.43 -20.96 4.99
C ASP A 201 20.90 -21.80 3.81
N LEU A 202 20.03 -22.03 2.82
CA LEU A 202 20.37 -22.74 1.59
C LEU A 202 21.11 -21.86 0.57
N PHE A 203 20.88 -20.54 0.61
CA PHE A 203 21.51 -19.59 -0.31
C PHE A 203 22.11 -18.44 0.50
N PRO A 204 23.26 -18.67 1.17
CA PRO A 204 23.88 -17.66 2.03
C PRO A 204 24.30 -16.40 1.28
N SER A 205 24.47 -16.45 -0.04
CA SER A 205 24.69 -15.24 -0.87
C SER A 205 23.47 -14.32 -0.91
N VAL A 206 22.27 -14.81 -0.58
CA VAL A 206 21.05 -14.02 -0.37
C VAL A 206 20.91 -13.58 1.08
N ARG A 207 21.82 -13.96 2.00
CA ARG A 207 21.88 -13.33 3.32
C ARG A 207 22.17 -11.86 3.08
N ARG A 208 21.09 -11.11 3.00
CA ARG A 208 21.11 -9.67 3.11
C ARG A 208 21.87 -9.37 4.39
N PRO A 209 22.67 -8.28 4.42
CA PRO A 209 23.15 -7.78 5.69
C PRO A 209 21.95 -7.77 6.64
N ALA A 210 22.12 -8.33 7.85
CA ALA A 210 21.09 -8.38 8.89
C ALA A 210 20.24 -7.12 8.76
N VAL A 211 18.94 -7.30 8.49
CA VAL A 211 18.00 -6.19 8.25
C VAL A 211 18.33 -5.14 9.28
N LYS A 212 18.81 -3.96 8.85
CA LYS A 212 18.89 -2.82 9.75
C LYS A 212 17.46 -2.65 10.23
N THR A 213 17.21 -3.02 11.48
CA THR A 213 15.92 -2.89 12.16
C THR A 213 15.38 -1.50 11.82
N ASN A 214 14.29 -1.45 11.05
CA ASN A 214 13.69 -0.18 10.71
C ASN A 214 12.68 0.11 11.81
N HIS A 215 13.14 0.77 12.87
CA HIS A 215 12.35 1.04 14.06
C HIS A 215 10.99 1.68 13.75
N ILE A 216 10.88 2.46 12.68
CA ILE A 216 9.62 3.08 12.25
C ILE A 216 8.68 2.04 11.65
N LEU A 217 9.15 1.19 10.72
CA LEU A 217 8.31 0.14 10.16
C LEU A 217 7.91 -0.89 11.23
N ASP A 218 8.85 -1.29 12.08
CA ASP A 218 8.62 -2.23 13.17
C ASP A 218 7.54 -1.72 14.13
N ALA A 219 7.60 -0.45 14.51
CA ALA A 219 6.58 0.17 15.35
C ALA A 219 5.25 0.38 14.61
N PHE A 220 5.30 0.65 13.31
CA PHE A 220 4.10 0.88 12.49
C PHE A 220 3.28 -0.39 12.35
N VAL A 221 3.89 -1.52 11.94
CA VAL A 221 3.15 -2.78 11.66
C VAL A 221 2.50 -3.38 12.89
N ALA A 222 2.97 -3.03 14.09
CA ALA A 222 2.34 -3.42 15.35
C ALA A 222 0.99 -2.72 15.60
N CYS A 223 0.68 -1.66 14.86
CA CYS A 223 -0.54 -0.85 14.99
C CYS A 223 -0.83 -0.37 16.42
N LYS A 224 0.22 0.05 17.15
CA LYS A 224 0.10 0.56 18.53
C LYS A 224 0.32 2.06 18.61
N PRO A 225 -0.32 2.78 19.56
CA PRO A 225 -0.07 4.20 19.79
C PRO A 225 1.40 4.59 20.02
N SER A 226 2.22 3.69 20.57
CA SER A 226 3.67 3.91 20.78
C SER A 226 4.43 4.24 19.50
N PHE A 227 3.87 3.90 18.33
CA PHE A 227 4.38 4.30 17.02
C PHE A 227 4.63 5.82 16.90
N PHE A 228 3.76 6.66 17.47
CA PHE A 228 3.91 8.11 17.37
C PHE A 228 5.12 8.63 18.15
N GLU A 229 5.52 7.96 19.23
CA GLU A 229 6.75 8.31 19.95
C GLU A 229 7.99 7.95 19.13
N VAL A 230 7.94 6.85 18.37
CA VAL A 230 8.99 6.49 17.41
C VAL A 230 9.08 7.51 16.28
N LEU A 231 7.94 7.94 15.70
CA LEU A 231 7.94 8.98 14.67
C LEU A 231 8.53 10.30 15.17
N LYS A 232 8.22 10.70 16.41
CA LYS A 232 8.78 11.92 17.03
C LYS A 232 10.28 11.78 17.25
N ALA A 233 10.74 10.64 17.77
CA ALA A 233 12.16 10.38 18.00
C ALA A 233 12.96 10.39 16.68
N GLU A 234 12.38 9.81 15.63
CA GLU A 234 13.00 9.72 14.30
C GLU A 234 12.66 10.90 13.39
N ARG A 235 12.06 11.99 13.92
CA ARG A 235 11.56 13.12 13.12
C ARG A 235 12.54 13.63 12.06
N ARG A 236 13.84 13.58 12.34
CA ARG A 236 14.91 14.08 11.47
C ARG A 236 15.01 13.36 10.12
N ILE A 237 14.43 12.17 9.97
CA ILE A 237 14.42 11.44 8.70
C ILE A 237 13.39 12.00 7.72
N PHE A 238 12.37 12.70 8.22
CA PHE A 238 11.30 13.23 7.38
C PHE A 238 11.70 14.59 6.81
N PRO A 239 11.42 14.84 5.52
CA PRO A 239 11.66 16.14 4.92
C PRO A 239 10.65 17.16 5.42
N ARG A 240 10.67 18.35 4.82
CA ARG A 240 9.60 19.33 5.04
C ARG A 240 8.25 18.73 4.66
N VAL A 241 7.21 19.19 5.34
CA VAL A 241 5.88 18.60 5.22
C VAL A 241 4.83 19.66 4.93
N ARG A 242 3.81 19.29 4.15
CA ARG A 242 2.53 20.01 4.10
C ARG A 242 1.53 19.25 4.97
N ILE A 243 0.88 19.95 5.89
CA ILE A 243 -0.13 19.38 6.78
C ILE A 243 -1.48 19.97 6.41
N GLU A 244 -2.44 19.10 6.12
CA GLU A 244 -3.78 19.43 5.65
C GLU A 244 -4.80 18.72 6.54
N PRO A 245 -5.28 19.35 7.63
CA PRO A 245 -6.45 18.89 8.36
C PRO A 245 -7.71 19.10 7.52
N TRP A 246 -8.62 18.13 7.55
CA TRP A 246 -9.90 18.19 6.88
C TRP A 246 -10.95 17.29 7.56
N GLU A 247 -12.20 17.73 7.53
CA GLU A 247 -13.34 16.95 8.03
C GLU A 247 -13.91 16.06 6.92
N SER A 248 -14.44 14.89 7.26
CA SER A 248 -15.13 14.06 6.26
C SER A 248 -16.31 14.82 5.67
N PRO A 249 -16.53 14.78 4.34
CA PRO A 249 -17.72 15.38 3.72
C PRO A 249 -19.02 14.70 4.14
N ASP A 250 -18.93 13.47 4.67
CA ASP A 250 -20.05 12.67 5.16
C ASP A 250 -20.32 12.87 6.67
N ASN A 251 -19.65 13.84 7.31
CA ASN A 251 -19.95 14.18 8.70
C ASN A 251 -21.42 14.60 8.83
N ALA A 252 -22.12 13.94 9.75
CA ALA A 252 -23.48 14.27 10.14
C ALA A 252 -23.50 15.59 10.94
N PRO A 253 -24.68 16.13 11.30
CA PRO A 253 -24.76 17.42 11.95
C PRO A 253 -23.96 17.35 13.24
N HIS A 254 -23.32 18.43 13.65
CA HIS A 254 -22.51 18.45 14.88
C HIS A 254 -23.39 18.38 16.16
N ILE A 255 -24.38 17.51 16.20
CA ILE A 255 -25.07 17.07 17.41
C ILE A 255 -24.17 16.10 18.17
N PRO A 256 -24.26 16.03 19.51
CA PRO A 256 -23.43 15.14 20.31
C PRO A 256 -23.49 13.68 19.83
N GLU A 257 -24.65 13.16 19.51
CA GLU A 257 -24.86 11.74 19.18
C GLU A 257 -24.27 11.32 17.82
N ALA A 258 -24.01 12.30 16.95
CA ALA A 258 -23.55 12.09 15.59
C ALA A 258 -22.06 11.76 15.53
N GLU A 259 -21.74 10.74 14.75
CA GLU A 259 -20.37 10.39 14.47
C GLU A 259 -19.74 11.38 13.49
N ASN A 260 -18.62 11.98 13.92
CA ASN A 260 -17.86 12.94 13.14
C ASN A 260 -16.43 12.43 12.95
N THR A 261 -15.98 12.43 11.71
CA THR A 261 -14.65 11.99 11.31
C THR A 261 -13.78 13.20 10.93
N TYR A 262 -12.62 13.29 11.57
CA TYR A 262 -11.60 14.30 11.36
C TYR A 262 -10.34 13.62 10.82
N ASN A 263 -9.82 14.13 9.73
CA ASN A 263 -8.67 13.58 9.04
C ASN A 263 -7.55 14.62 9.00
N GLU A 264 -6.33 14.14 8.89
CA GLU A 264 -5.17 14.98 8.60
C GLU A 264 -4.27 14.25 7.61
N THR A 265 -3.84 14.98 6.59
CA THR A 265 -2.92 14.48 5.58
C THR A 265 -1.59 15.21 5.69
N VAL A 266 -0.51 14.45 5.85
CA VAL A 266 0.85 14.95 5.87
C VAL A 266 1.53 14.53 4.58
N THR A 267 1.77 15.48 3.68
CA THR A 267 2.48 15.25 2.42
C THR A 267 3.94 15.63 2.56
N PHE A 268 4.84 14.69 2.24
CA PHE A 268 6.29 14.92 2.28
C PHE A 268 6.78 15.69 1.04
N GLU A 269 7.80 16.53 1.19
CA GLU A 269 8.43 17.28 0.08
C GLU A 269 8.89 16.34 -1.04
N HIS A 270 9.46 15.21 -0.65
CA HIS A 270 9.85 14.10 -1.49
C HIS A 270 9.54 12.79 -0.78
N PRO A 271 9.41 11.66 -1.50
CA PRO A 271 9.18 10.37 -0.87
C PRO A 271 10.30 9.99 0.13
N VAL A 272 9.94 9.21 1.14
CA VAL A 272 10.82 8.71 2.20
C VAL A 272 10.86 7.19 2.14
N GLU A 273 12.06 6.61 2.14
CA GLU A 273 12.25 5.15 2.12
C GLU A 273 12.28 4.60 3.56
N ILE A 274 11.30 3.77 3.93
CA ILE A 274 11.18 3.16 5.26
C ILE A 274 10.91 1.67 5.09
N GLY A 275 11.86 0.82 5.50
CA GLY A 275 11.72 -0.65 5.47
C GLY A 275 11.38 -1.21 4.08
N GLY A 276 11.96 -0.64 3.03
CA GLY A 276 11.66 -1.03 1.63
C GLY A 276 10.35 -0.48 1.08
N LEU A 277 9.66 0.38 1.84
CA LEU A 277 8.47 1.11 1.41
C LEU A 277 8.82 2.55 1.04
N ARG A 278 8.36 2.98 -0.14
CA ARG A 278 8.52 4.35 -0.62
C ARG A 278 7.31 5.19 -0.22
N ILE A 279 7.37 5.83 0.94
CA ILE A 279 6.26 6.56 1.55
C ILE A 279 6.17 7.96 0.94
N VAL A 280 4.97 8.33 0.46
CA VAL A 280 4.68 9.64 -0.14
C VAL A 280 3.86 10.54 0.78
N ARG A 281 2.99 9.95 1.61
CA ARG A 281 2.16 10.67 2.59
C ARG A 281 1.95 9.83 3.84
N PHE A 282 1.63 10.53 4.91
CA PHE A 282 1.04 9.96 6.11
C PHE A 282 -0.40 10.49 6.26
N LEU A 283 -1.33 9.60 6.58
CA LEU A 283 -2.72 9.95 6.86
C LEU A 283 -3.04 9.55 8.29
N GLN A 284 -3.82 10.37 8.97
CA GLN A 284 -4.39 10.00 10.24
C GLN A 284 -5.83 10.46 10.36
N ARG A 285 -6.61 9.70 11.12
CA ARG A 285 -8.04 9.87 11.27
C ARG A 285 -8.45 9.65 12.72
N LYS A 286 -9.30 10.54 13.21
CA LYS A 286 -9.99 10.42 14.49
C LYS A 286 -11.49 10.52 14.25
N THR A 287 -12.23 9.55 14.78
CA THR A 287 -13.69 9.57 14.83
C THR A 287 -14.12 9.97 16.23
N VAL A 288 -15.07 10.90 16.31
CA VAL A 288 -15.60 11.46 17.54
C VAL A 288 -17.11 11.22 17.59
N GLN A 289 -17.60 10.80 18.74
CA GLN A 289 -19.02 10.68 19.04
C GLN A 289 -19.25 11.12 20.48
N SER A 290 -20.32 11.87 20.73
CA SER A 290 -20.66 12.43 22.04
C SER A 290 -19.56 13.30 22.65
N GLY A 291 -18.80 14.00 21.79
CA GLY A 291 -17.66 14.81 22.18
C GLY A 291 -16.37 14.03 22.46
N GLU A 292 -16.42 12.70 22.48
CA GLU A 292 -15.29 11.83 22.83
C GLU A 292 -14.75 11.07 21.61
N PRO A 293 -13.43 10.87 21.48
CA PRO A 293 -12.86 10.02 20.45
C PRO A 293 -13.28 8.56 20.64
N THR A 294 -13.85 7.93 19.60
CA THR A 294 -14.26 6.52 19.64
C THR A 294 -13.37 5.61 18.81
N ARG A 295 -12.75 6.13 17.73
CA ARG A 295 -11.90 5.34 16.84
C ARG A 295 -10.73 6.16 16.29
N PHE A 296 -9.62 5.48 16.10
CA PHE A 296 -8.41 6.05 15.52
C PHE A 296 -7.93 5.17 14.36
N ALA A 297 -7.36 5.80 13.34
CA ALA A 297 -6.62 5.10 12.31
C ALA A 297 -5.48 5.96 11.79
N TRP A 298 -4.41 5.33 11.36
CA TRP A 298 -3.30 5.99 10.68
C TRP A 298 -2.76 5.11 9.57
N ALA A 299 -2.21 5.75 8.54
CA ALA A 299 -1.77 5.06 7.35
C ALA A 299 -0.55 5.71 6.70
N PHE A 300 0.30 4.87 6.12
CA PHE A 300 1.25 5.32 5.12
C PHE A 300 0.64 5.15 3.73
N GLN A 301 0.67 6.21 2.93
CA GLN A 301 0.50 6.11 1.49
C GLN A 301 1.86 5.86 0.86
N VAL A 302 1.95 4.81 0.06
CA VAL A 302 3.20 4.34 -0.54
C VAL A 302 3.10 4.28 -2.05
N ALA A 303 4.19 4.61 -2.73
CA ALA A 303 4.31 4.58 -4.19
C ALA A 303 4.62 3.16 -4.71
N GLN A 304 3.80 2.19 -4.27
CA GLN A 304 3.87 0.77 -4.59
C GLN A 304 2.45 0.19 -4.62
N THR A 305 2.23 -0.88 -5.38
CA THR A 305 0.96 -1.62 -5.37
C THR A 305 0.75 -2.35 -4.04
N PRO A 306 -0.50 -2.71 -3.68
CA PRO A 306 -0.76 -3.52 -2.49
C PRO A 306 0.06 -4.81 -2.46
N ASP A 307 0.22 -5.51 -3.58
CA ASP A 307 1.07 -6.70 -3.69
C ASP A 307 2.55 -6.39 -3.44
N GLY A 308 3.04 -5.26 -3.96
CA GLY A 308 4.40 -4.80 -3.71
C GLY A 308 4.67 -4.57 -2.23
N VAL A 309 3.70 -3.95 -1.53
CA VAL A 309 3.75 -3.72 -0.09
C VAL A 309 3.68 -5.04 0.67
N ALA A 310 2.71 -5.91 0.33
CA ALA A 310 2.55 -7.21 0.97
C ALA A 310 3.86 -8.01 0.88
N ARG A 311 4.48 -8.09 -0.31
CA ARG A 311 5.78 -8.74 -0.50
C ARG A 311 6.88 -8.12 0.36
N ALA A 312 6.94 -6.79 0.47
CA ALA A 312 7.96 -6.12 1.29
C ALA A 312 7.80 -6.46 2.79
N ILE A 313 6.57 -6.41 3.31
CA ILE A 313 6.27 -6.73 4.71
C ILE A 313 6.47 -8.23 4.97
N SER A 314 5.98 -9.10 4.10
CA SER A 314 6.18 -10.56 4.18
C SER A 314 7.66 -10.94 4.20
N ALA A 315 8.48 -10.31 3.36
CA ALA A 315 9.92 -10.57 3.33
C ALA A 315 10.65 -10.13 4.61
N GLN A 316 10.11 -9.16 5.35
CA GLN A 316 10.73 -8.66 6.59
C GLN A 316 10.26 -9.40 7.83
N TYR A 317 8.98 -9.79 7.89
CA TYR A 317 8.36 -10.33 9.11
C TYR A 317 7.89 -11.78 8.99
N GLY A 318 8.05 -12.41 7.82
CA GLY A 318 7.65 -13.82 7.62
C GLY A 318 6.13 -14.05 7.61
N VAL A 319 5.33 -13.00 7.39
CA VAL A 319 3.86 -13.06 7.40
C VAL A 319 3.26 -13.32 6.01
N ARG A 320 2.06 -13.90 5.96
CA ARG A 320 1.22 -13.96 4.76
C ARG A 320 0.07 -12.95 4.83
N PHE A 321 -0.33 -12.49 3.65
CA PHE A 321 -1.57 -11.75 3.43
C PHE A 321 -2.53 -12.58 2.59
N THR A 322 -3.83 -12.40 2.79
CA THR A 322 -4.92 -12.94 1.95
C THR A 322 -5.02 -12.18 0.63
N ASP A 323 -5.84 -12.67 -0.30
CA ASP A 323 -6.17 -11.96 -1.55
C ASP A 323 -6.86 -10.60 -1.33
N TYR A 324 -7.39 -10.36 -0.13
CA TYR A 324 -7.95 -9.07 0.30
C TYR A 324 -6.93 -8.18 1.02
N TRP A 325 -5.65 -8.58 1.00
CA TRP A 325 -4.52 -7.93 1.66
C TRP A 325 -4.73 -7.69 3.17
N SER A 326 -5.42 -8.62 3.83
CA SER A 326 -5.48 -8.76 5.28
C SER A 326 -4.48 -9.82 5.75
N LEU A 327 -4.00 -9.75 6.99
CA LEU A 327 -3.14 -10.81 7.54
C LEU A 327 -3.90 -12.15 7.54
N VAL A 328 -3.22 -13.26 7.24
CA VAL A 328 -3.83 -14.59 7.36
C VAL A 328 -3.92 -14.99 8.84
N ASP A 329 -5.06 -15.55 9.25
CA ASP A 329 -5.38 -15.86 10.67
C ASP A 329 -4.27 -16.61 11.42
N LYS A 330 -3.58 -17.54 10.74
CA LYS A 330 -2.49 -18.33 11.35
C LYS A 330 -1.24 -17.52 11.73
N ASP A 331 -1.06 -16.34 11.15
CA ASP A 331 0.08 -15.46 11.43
C ASP A 331 -0.27 -14.40 12.48
N VAL A 332 -1.56 -14.30 12.86
CA VAL A 332 -2.04 -13.42 13.93
C VAL A 332 -1.45 -13.89 15.27
N GLY A 333 -0.70 -13.01 15.93
CA GLY A 333 -0.07 -13.30 17.22
C GLY A 333 1.22 -14.12 17.16
N ALA A 334 1.56 -14.68 16.00
CA ALA A 334 2.84 -15.37 15.76
C ALA A 334 3.97 -14.39 15.39
N THR A 335 3.63 -13.16 14.98
CA THR A 335 4.57 -12.15 14.49
C THR A 335 4.28 -10.78 15.11
N PRO A 336 5.20 -9.80 15.04
CA PRO A 336 4.93 -8.42 15.48
C PRO A 336 3.94 -7.67 14.58
N VAL A 337 3.51 -8.24 13.45
CA VAL A 337 2.53 -7.61 12.55
C VAL A 337 1.13 -7.81 13.11
N SER A 338 0.42 -6.70 13.28
CA SER A 338 -0.92 -6.68 13.86
C SER A 338 -1.98 -7.19 12.87
N GLN A 339 -2.99 -7.89 13.39
CA GLN A 339 -4.22 -8.22 12.65
C GLN A 339 -4.99 -6.98 12.20
N HIS A 340 -4.73 -5.82 12.82
CA HIS A 340 -5.36 -4.54 12.50
C HIS A 340 -4.65 -3.79 11.36
N LEU A 341 -3.61 -4.39 10.77
CA LEU A 341 -2.93 -3.90 9.59
C LEU A 341 -3.70 -4.33 8.33
N THR A 342 -4.04 -3.38 7.47
CA THR A 342 -4.72 -3.65 6.19
C THR A 342 -4.03 -2.90 5.06
N LEU A 343 -3.96 -3.53 3.87
CA LEU A 343 -3.46 -2.89 2.66
C LEU A 343 -4.61 -2.65 1.69
N ARG A 344 -4.65 -1.48 1.05
CA ARG A 344 -5.66 -1.13 0.04
C ARG A 344 -5.06 -0.31 -1.07
N SER A 345 -5.57 -0.41 -2.30
CA SER A 345 -5.20 0.50 -3.37
C SER A 345 -5.65 1.94 -3.05
N TYR A 346 -4.83 2.93 -3.40
CA TYR A 346 -5.13 4.34 -3.22
C TYR A 346 -5.19 5.04 -4.57
N PHE A 347 -6.39 5.49 -4.98
CA PHE A 347 -6.69 6.25 -6.22
C PHE A 347 -5.83 5.87 -7.45
N ASP A 348 -6.47 5.17 -8.39
CA ASP A 348 -5.88 4.40 -9.49
C ASP A 348 -5.33 3.05 -8.99
N PRO A 349 -5.94 1.90 -9.35
CA PRO A 349 -5.71 0.62 -8.69
C PRO A 349 -4.27 0.08 -8.79
N ASP A 350 -3.42 0.64 -9.67
CA ASP A 350 -2.23 -0.04 -10.18
C ASP A 350 -0.87 0.57 -9.77
N GLU A 351 -0.83 1.67 -9.00
CA GLU A 351 0.47 2.32 -8.70
C GLU A 351 0.72 2.67 -7.23
N GLN A 352 -0.33 2.80 -6.41
CA GLN A 352 -0.19 3.23 -5.01
C GLN A 352 -1.09 2.46 -4.06
N ALA A 353 -0.62 2.33 -2.83
CA ALA A 353 -1.33 1.66 -1.76
C ALA A 353 -1.36 2.50 -0.48
N THR A 354 -2.38 2.28 0.33
CA THR A 354 -2.40 2.66 1.74
C THR A 354 -2.16 1.43 2.61
N VAL A 355 -1.16 1.53 3.46
CA VAL A 355 -0.90 0.60 4.56
C VAL A 355 -1.54 1.22 5.78
N THR A 356 -2.59 0.61 6.33
CA THR A 356 -3.45 1.25 7.35
C THR A 356 -3.47 0.42 8.62
N CYS A 357 -3.26 1.10 9.75
CA CYS A 357 -3.49 0.59 11.08
C CYS A 357 -4.78 1.17 11.65
N ALA A 358 -5.68 0.29 12.10
CA ALA A 358 -6.91 0.64 12.79
C ALA A 358 -7.02 -0.20 14.08
N PRO A 359 -6.28 0.17 15.15
CA PRO A 359 -6.29 -0.56 16.42
C PRO A 359 -7.70 -0.63 17.03
N ASP A 360 -7.87 -1.59 17.93
CA ASP A 360 -9.08 -1.70 18.72
C ASP A 360 -9.17 -0.63 19.82
N GLU A 361 -10.35 -0.53 20.43
CA GLU A 361 -10.63 0.44 21.49
C GLU A 361 -9.76 0.19 22.73
N ALA A 362 -9.42 -1.08 23.01
CA ALA A 362 -8.62 -1.47 24.16
C ALA A 362 -7.20 -0.88 24.10
N GLU A 363 -6.57 -0.87 22.92
CA GLU A 363 -5.25 -0.27 22.69
C GLU A 363 -5.29 1.26 22.69
N THR A 364 -6.46 1.89 22.50
CA THR A 364 -6.59 3.36 22.36
C THR A 364 -7.34 4.08 23.47
N ARG A 365 -7.72 3.40 24.56
CA ARG A 365 -8.58 3.95 25.62
C ARG A 365 -8.12 5.30 26.19
N ASP A 366 -6.82 5.45 26.43
CA ASP A 366 -6.22 6.68 26.98
C ASP A 366 -5.37 7.43 25.92
N PHE A 367 -5.56 7.10 24.64
CA PHE A 367 -4.74 7.63 23.56
C PHE A 367 -5.31 8.95 23.02
N ARG A 368 -4.44 9.95 22.95
CA ARG A 368 -4.68 11.16 22.16
C ARG A 368 -3.86 11.09 20.88
N LEU A 369 -4.54 11.04 19.73
CA LEU A 369 -3.89 11.17 18.43
C LEU A 369 -3.15 12.52 18.35
N PRO A 370 -1.82 12.53 18.21
CA PRO A 370 -1.06 13.77 18.10
C PRO A 370 -1.32 14.44 16.76
N GLU A 371 -1.20 15.76 16.70
CA GLU A 371 -1.28 16.48 15.43
C GLU A 371 -0.06 16.17 14.55
N GLY A 372 -0.21 16.32 13.23
CA GLY A 372 0.86 16.10 12.28
C GLY A 372 2.05 17.00 12.57
N ALA A 373 1.81 18.23 13.02
CA ALA A 373 2.86 19.15 13.41
C ALA A 373 3.59 18.72 14.70
N GLU A 374 2.88 18.10 15.64
CA GLU A 374 3.48 17.50 16.85
C GLU A 374 4.26 16.23 16.55
N THR A 375 4.05 15.60 15.40
CA THR A 375 4.70 14.35 14.98
C THR A 375 5.89 14.64 14.07
N PHE A 376 5.68 15.37 12.97
CA PHE A 376 6.66 15.64 11.92
C PHE A 376 7.34 17.01 12.04
N GLY A 377 6.83 17.91 12.91
CA GLY A 377 7.39 19.25 13.13
C GLY A 377 6.78 20.33 12.23
N TRP A 378 6.94 21.59 12.64
CA TRP A 378 6.49 22.77 11.90
C TRP A 378 7.50 23.18 10.82
N ALA A 379 7.61 22.36 9.76
CA ALA A 379 8.37 22.72 8.57
C ALA A 379 7.45 22.85 7.34
N PRO A 380 6.49 23.79 7.35
CA PRO A 380 5.38 23.81 6.39
C PRO A 380 5.85 24.03 4.95
N LEU A 381 5.30 23.23 4.06
CA LEU A 381 5.30 23.44 2.61
C LEU A 381 3.97 24.08 2.20
N GLY A 382 4.02 25.28 1.61
CA GLY A 382 2.83 25.98 1.14
C GLY A 382 2.12 26.79 2.24
N PRO A 383 0.89 27.25 1.98
CA PRO A 383 0.12 28.03 2.94
C PRO A 383 -0.29 27.20 4.17
N PRO A 384 -0.54 27.85 5.33
CA PRO A 384 -1.14 27.18 6.49
C PRO A 384 -2.55 26.66 6.16
N PRO A 385 -3.09 25.70 6.92
CA PRO A 385 -4.49 25.32 6.78
C PRO A 385 -5.44 26.39 7.31
N VAL A 386 -6.73 26.29 6.96
CA VAL A 386 -7.79 27.18 7.46
C VAL A 386 -8.01 26.90 8.94
N SER A 387 -7.79 27.90 9.79
CA SER A 387 -7.81 27.73 11.25
C SER A 387 -9.22 27.72 11.83
N ARG A 388 -10.12 28.52 11.24
CA ARG A 388 -11.52 28.69 11.66
C ARG A 388 -12.47 28.33 10.53
N GLY A 389 -12.25 27.16 9.91
CA GLY A 389 -13.06 26.67 8.79
C GLY A 389 -14.55 26.73 9.08
N ASN A 390 -14.97 26.30 10.28
CA ASN A 390 -16.38 26.33 10.69
C ASN A 390 -16.96 27.74 10.73
N ARG A 391 -16.22 28.74 11.24
CA ARG A 391 -16.68 30.14 11.22
C ARG A 391 -16.87 30.62 9.78
N LEU A 392 -15.91 30.35 8.90
CA LEU A 392 -15.93 30.77 7.51
C LEU A 392 -17.08 30.13 6.73
N ILE A 393 -17.21 28.80 6.80
CA ILE A 393 -18.21 28.05 6.05
C ILE A 393 -19.61 28.26 6.63
N ASN A 394 -19.78 28.37 7.95
CA ASN A 394 -21.10 28.66 8.52
C ASN A 394 -21.59 30.05 8.11
N ALA A 395 -20.71 31.06 8.09
CA ALA A 395 -21.06 32.39 7.58
C ALA A 395 -21.47 32.34 6.09
N LEU A 396 -20.81 31.50 5.28
CA LEU A 396 -21.20 31.27 3.88
C LEU A 396 -22.56 30.56 3.77
N LEU A 397 -22.78 29.47 4.49
CA LEU A 397 -24.03 28.70 4.43
C LEU A 397 -25.24 29.54 4.87
N GLN A 398 -25.02 30.49 5.78
CA GLN A 398 -26.03 31.45 6.25
C GLN A 398 -26.08 32.75 5.43
N CYS A 399 -25.25 32.88 4.39
CA CYS A 399 -25.13 34.10 3.57
C CYS A 399 -24.93 35.39 4.37
N ARG A 400 -24.21 35.31 5.49
CA ARG A 400 -23.95 36.46 6.37
C ARG A 400 -22.81 37.32 5.83
N LEU A 401 -22.88 38.63 6.12
CA LEU A 401 -21.87 39.59 5.69
C LEU A 401 -20.53 39.43 6.43
N ASP A 402 -20.52 38.87 7.64
CA ASP A 402 -19.29 38.57 8.39
C ASP A 402 -18.46 37.45 7.73
N PHE A 403 -18.96 36.80 6.69
CA PHE A 403 -18.18 35.93 5.81
C PHE A 403 -16.94 36.65 5.24
N PHE A 404 -17.07 37.89 4.80
CA PHE A 404 -15.94 38.60 4.18
C PHE A 404 -14.84 38.91 5.19
N GLU A 405 -15.21 39.20 6.44
CA GLU A 405 -14.26 39.34 7.55
C GLU A 405 -13.57 38.01 7.85
N ALA A 406 -14.34 36.93 7.99
CA ALA A 406 -13.80 35.59 8.22
C ALA A 406 -12.87 35.12 7.08
N LEU A 407 -13.22 35.45 5.83
CA LEU A 407 -12.37 35.19 4.67
C LEU A 407 -11.06 35.99 4.73
N GLY A 408 -11.12 37.26 5.14
CA GLY A 408 -9.95 38.11 5.33
C GLY A 408 -9.02 37.63 6.45
N GLU A 409 -9.58 37.12 7.56
CA GLU A 409 -8.81 36.48 8.64
C GLU A 409 -8.05 35.24 8.14
N GLU A 410 -8.68 34.44 7.28
CA GLU A 410 -8.14 33.18 6.75
C GLU A 410 -7.32 33.35 5.45
N ARG A 411 -7.09 34.59 4.99
CA ARG A 411 -6.48 34.88 3.67
C ARG A 411 -5.16 34.13 3.41
N ASN A 412 -4.37 33.92 4.46
CA ASN A 412 -3.07 33.23 4.34
C ASN A 412 -3.23 31.76 3.95
N ALA A 413 -4.34 31.12 4.31
CA ALA A 413 -4.58 29.71 4.02
C ALA A 413 -4.82 29.43 2.52
N PHE A 414 -5.22 30.46 1.76
CA PHE A 414 -5.45 30.36 0.32
C PHE A 414 -4.16 30.51 -0.51
N GLY A 415 -3.04 30.89 0.11
CA GLY A 415 -1.74 30.95 -0.54
C GLY A 415 -1.68 31.92 -1.73
N LYS A 416 -0.95 31.54 -2.78
CA LYS A 416 -0.95 32.32 -4.03
C LYS A 416 -2.23 32.02 -4.81
N VAL A 417 -2.83 33.08 -5.34
CA VAL A 417 -4.03 32.98 -6.17
C VAL A 417 -3.80 33.58 -7.55
N ALA A 418 -4.53 33.08 -8.54
CA ALA A 418 -4.55 33.62 -9.90
C ALA A 418 -5.92 34.20 -10.22
N PHE A 419 -5.96 35.44 -10.72
CA PHE A 419 -7.18 36.07 -11.22
C PHE A 419 -7.39 35.66 -12.67
N LYS A 420 -8.49 34.96 -12.95
CA LYS A 420 -8.81 34.45 -14.28
C LYS A 420 -10.12 35.05 -14.77
N GLU A 421 -10.12 35.62 -15.97
CA GLU A 421 -11.34 35.97 -16.71
C GLU A 421 -11.90 34.71 -17.38
N ALA A 422 -12.34 33.74 -16.58
CA ALA A 422 -12.87 32.48 -17.07
C ALA A 422 -13.98 31.97 -16.16
N ALA A 423 -15.05 31.44 -16.76
CA ALA A 423 -16.19 30.90 -16.02
C ALA A 423 -15.90 29.58 -15.28
N GLY A 424 -14.68 29.03 -15.38
CA GLY A 424 -14.35 27.69 -14.91
C GLY A 424 -14.91 26.59 -15.81
N PRO A 425 -14.62 25.31 -15.52
CA PRO A 425 -15.02 24.17 -16.37
C PRO A 425 -16.48 23.73 -16.19
N TYR A 426 -17.28 24.44 -15.38
CA TYR A 426 -18.56 23.97 -14.86
C TYR A 426 -19.74 24.85 -15.29
N ARG A 427 -19.81 25.24 -16.57
CA ARG A 427 -20.91 26.09 -17.08
C ARG A 427 -21.66 25.43 -18.23
N ARG A 428 -22.97 25.69 -18.30
CA ARG A 428 -23.81 25.46 -19.48
C ARG A 428 -23.61 26.59 -20.51
N ASP A 429 -23.68 26.22 -21.79
CA ASP A 429 -23.63 27.16 -22.92
C ASP A 429 -24.78 28.18 -22.86
N GLY A 430 -24.46 29.49 -22.96
CA GLY A 430 -25.44 30.58 -23.06
C GLY A 430 -25.12 31.84 -22.24
N ASP A 431 -24.12 31.78 -21.39
CA ASP A 431 -23.97 32.71 -20.27
C ASP A 431 -22.81 33.73 -20.50
N ALA A 432 -22.69 34.16 -21.76
CA ALA A 432 -21.47 34.64 -22.41
C ALA A 432 -21.16 36.16 -22.31
N ALA A 433 -21.93 36.95 -21.55
CA ALA A 433 -21.80 38.41 -21.69
C ALA A 433 -20.63 39.08 -20.92
N ARG A 434 -19.92 38.38 -20.02
CA ARG A 434 -18.65 38.78 -19.37
C ARG A 434 -18.17 37.62 -18.50
N ALA A 435 -17.00 37.05 -18.79
CA ALA A 435 -16.45 35.99 -17.94
C ALA A 435 -16.17 36.57 -16.53
N PRO A 436 -16.73 36.00 -15.45
CA PRO A 436 -16.50 36.53 -14.12
C PRO A 436 -15.02 36.41 -13.76
N MET A 437 -14.48 37.43 -13.09
CA MET A 437 -13.16 37.36 -12.48
C MET A 437 -13.19 36.30 -11.37
N ARG A 438 -12.58 35.15 -11.64
CA ARG A 438 -12.41 34.05 -10.71
C ARG A 438 -11.08 34.21 -9.99
N VAL A 439 -11.08 34.01 -8.69
CA VAL A 439 -9.86 33.76 -7.92
C VAL A 439 -9.61 32.25 -7.93
N ALA A 440 -8.57 31.79 -8.61
CA ALA A 440 -8.18 30.38 -8.64
C ALA A 440 -7.09 30.12 -7.60
N PHE A 441 -7.28 29.10 -6.76
CA PHE A 441 -6.29 28.71 -5.76
C PHE A 441 -5.20 27.85 -6.43
N GLU A 442 -3.94 28.05 -6.05
CA GLU A 442 -2.82 27.24 -6.57
C GLU A 442 -2.98 25.75 -6.21
N LYS A 443 -3.54 25.48 -5.03
CA LYS A 443 -3.84 24.14 -4.53
C LYS A 443 -5.24 24.11 -3.89
N PRO A 444 -5.90 22.95 -3.81
CA PRO A 444 -7.12 22.82 -3.05
C PRO A 444 -6.92 23.24 -1.58
N VAL A 445 -7.94 23.90 -1.02
CA VAL A 445 -8.04 24.31 0.38
C VAL A 445 -9.21 23.57 1.00
N TYR A 446 -9.01 22.93 2.14
CA TYR A 446 -10.07 22.25 2.86
C TYR A 446 -10.62 23.14 3.96
N ALA A 447 -11.94 23.26 4.03
CA ALA A 447 -12.63 23.93 5.12
C ALA A 447 -13.95 23.22 5.37
N SER A 448 -14.14 22.70 6.58
CA SER A 448 -15.46 22.22 7.02
C SER A 448 -16.09 21.22 6.04
N GLY A 449 -15.36 20.15 5.71
CA GLY A 449 -15.82 19.11 4.79
C GLY A 449 -15.77 19.47 3.30
N PHE A 450 -15.59 20.74 2.95
CA PHE A 450 -15.52 21.19 1.57
C PHE A 450 -14.08 21.26 1.06
N MET A 451 -13.86 20.73 -0.14
CA MET A 451 -12.65 20.96 -0.93
C MET A 451 -12.87 22.17 -1.85
N LEU A 452 -12.13 23.25 -1.62
CA LEU A 452 -12.26 24.54 -2.30
C LEU A 452 -11.11 24.74 -3.30
N THR A 453 -11.41 25.18 -4.51
CA THR A 453 -10.44 25.38 -5.61
C THR A 453 -10.46 26.78 -6.21
N GLY A 454 -11.34 27.64 -5.69
CA GLY A 454 -11.42 29.03 -6.09
C GLY A 454 -12.53 29.77 -5.39
N TYR A 455 -12.64 31.05 -5.71
CA TYR A 455 -13.65 31.96 -5.23
C TYR A 455 -14.21 32.78 -6.40
N ILE A 456 -15.53 32.99 -6.38
CA ILE A 456 -16.26 33.80 -7.35
C ILE A 456 -16.95 34.92 -6.58
N GLN A 457 -16.90 36.13 -7.12
CA GLN A 457 -17.74 37.24 -6.70
C GLN A 457 -18.09 38.08 -7.92
N ARG A 458 -19.38 38.26 -8.19
CA ARG A 458 -19.87 38.97 -9.37
C ARG A 458 -21.25 39.56 -9.15
N ARG A 459 -21.57 40.61 -9.89
CA ARG A 459 -22.94 41.09 -10.00
C ARG A 459 -23.71 40.23 -11.01
N VAL A 460 -24.93 39.83 -10.67
CA VAL A 460 -25.83 39.06 -11.52
C VAL A 460 -27.18 39.77 -11.59
N ASN A 461 -27.89 39.65 -12.72
CA ASN A 461 -29.27 40.12 -12.82
C ASN A 461 -30.19 38.91 -12.63
N VAL A 462 -31.05 38.96 -11.61
CA VAL A 462 -32.03 37.90 -11.29
C VAL A 462 -33.41 38.54 -11.34
N ALA A 463 -34.23 38.11 -12.31
CA ALA A 463 -35.59 38.64 -12.51
C ALA A 463 -35.68 40.18 -12.62
N GLY A 464 -34.68 40.83 -13.21
CA GLY A 464 -34.62 42.28 -13.37
C GLY A 464 -33.90 43.01 -12.24
N GLU A 465 -33.60 42.34 -11.13
CA GLU A 465 -32.90 42.92 -9.98
C GLU A 465 -31.40 42.60 -10.01
N MET A 466 -30.58 43.62 -9.75
CA MET A 466 -29.14 43.44 -9.61
C MET A 466 -28.82 42.87 -8.22
N LYS A 467 -28.22 41.67 -8.20
CA LYS A 467 -27.78 40.95 -7.00
C LYS A 467 -26.27 40.72 -7.01
N LEU A 468 -25.70 40.43 -5.84
CA LEU A 468 -24.31 40.01 -5.69
C LEU A 468 -24.29 38.49 -5.50
N ARG A 469 -23.61 37.79 -6.41
CA ARG A 469 -23.31 36.36 -6.28
C ARG A 469 -21.88 36.17 -5.81
N TRP A 470 -21.68 35.43 -4.73
CA TRP A 470 -20.37 35.25 -4.11
C TRP A 470 -20.24 33.89 -3.43
N GLY A 471 -19.05 33.30 -3.42
CA GLY A 471 -18.80 32.01 -2.78
C GLY A 471 -17.63 31.25 -3.37
N PHE A 472 -17.47 29.99 -2.97
CA PHE A 472 -16.36 29.15 -3.38
C PHE A 472 -16.71 28.25 -4.55
N GLN A 473 -15.64 27.77 -5.20
CA GLN A 473 -15.70 26.67 -6.15
C GLN A 473 -15.15 25.39 -5.55
N SER A 474 -15.79 24.27 -5.87
CA SER A 474 -15.38 22.93 -5.48
C SER A 474 -15.19 22.07 -6.74
N PRO A 475 -14.28 21.08 -6.74
CA PRO A 475 -14.18 20.14 -7.86
C PRO A 475 -15.30 19.09 -7.83
N LEU A 476 -16.08 19.05 -6.74
CA LEU A 476 -17.21 18.16 -6.56
C LEU A 476 -18.43 18.64 -7.37
N ASN A 477 -19.29 17.70 -7.75
CA ASN A 477 -20.55 18.04 -8.40
C ASN A 477 -21.56 18.63 -7.41
N MET A 478 -22.64 19.22 -7.93
CA MET A 478 -23.68 19.87 -7.14
C MET A 478 -24.24 18.96 -6.03
N SER A 479 -24.57 17.71 -6.35
CA SER A 479 -25.17 16.78 -5.37
C SER A 479 -24.25 16.47 -4.20
N ARG A 480 -22.93 16.39 -4.44
CA ARG A 480 -21.94 16.17 -3.36
C ARG A 480 -21.80 17.41 -2.49
N ILE A 481 -21.77 18.61 -3.08
CA ILE A 481 -21.71 19.87 -2.32
C ILE A 481 -22.97 20.02 -1.45
N GLU A 482 -24.14 19.76 -2.04
CA GLU A 482 -25.43 19.81 -1.37
C GLU A 482 -25.49 18.80 -0.22
N SER A 483 -25.14 17.53 -0.46
CA SER A 483 -25.10 16.50 0.57
C SER A 483 -24.13 16.83 1.72
N THR A 484 -22.98 17.43 1.44
CA THR A 484 -22.08 17.92 2.50
C THR A 484 -22.70 19.08 3.28
N ALA A 485 -23.42 20.00 2.64
CA ALA A 485 -24.13 21.07 3.36
C ALA A 485 -25.26 20.49 4.24
N GLU A 486 -26.06 19.56 3.71
CA GLU A 486 -27.13 18.86 4.43
C GLU A 486 -26.60 18.14 5.67
N GLY A 487 -25.54 17.35 5.48
CA GLY A 487 -24.86 16.63 6.56
C GLY A 487 -24.40 17.59 7.65
N ARG A 488 -23.89 18.77 7.31
CA ARG A 488 -23.40 19.73 8.32
C ARG A 488 -24.51 20.45 9.08
N THR A 489 -25.59 20.81 8.40
CA THR A 489 -26.63 21.66 8.99
C THR A 489 -27.83 20.88 9.51
N GLY A 490 -27.88 19.56 9.31
CA GLY A 490 -29.05 18.74 9.63
C GLY A 490 -30.29 19.20 8.87
N SER A 491 -30.07 19.72 7.67
CA SER A 491 -31.11 20.24 6.80
C SER A 491 -31.20 19.38 5.55
N VAL A 492 -32.37 19.35 4.92
CA VAL A 492 -32.61 18.69 3.64
C VAL A 492 -33.12 19.73 2.66
N ARG A 493 -32.53 19.79 1.47
CA ARG A 493 -33.00 20.72 0.43
C ARG A 493 -34.15 20.07 -0.34
N VAL A 494 -35.34 20.66 -0.24
CA VAL A 494 -36.52 20.17 -0.94
C VAL A 494 -36.86 21.09 -2.12
N ALA A 495 -36.93 20.49 -3.31
CA ALA A 495 -37.27 21.18 -4.54
C ALA A 495 -38.58 21.99 -4.39
N GLY A 496 -38.51 23.30 -4.69
CA GLY A 496 -39.63 24.22 -4.58
C GLY A 496 -40.03 24.63 -3.16
N LYS A 497 -39.45 24.04 -2.10
CA LYS A 497 -39.70 24.40 -0.70
C LYS A 497 -38.48 25.01 0.00
N GLY A 498 -37.30 24.91 -0.60
CA GLY A 498 -36.06 25.41 -0.01
C GLY A 498 -35.51 24.43 1.03
N TRP A 499 -34.80 24.95 2.02
CA TRP A 499 -34.24 24.16 3.12
C TRP A 499 -35.32 23.78 4.13
N LEU A 500 -35.51 22.48 4.34
CA LEU A 500 -36.25 21.96 5.49
C LEU A 500 -35.24 21.51 6.55
N LEU A 501 -35.54 21.81 7.81
CA LEU A 501 -34.72 21.36 8.94
C LEU A 501 -35.23 19.99 9.36
N ASP A 502 -34.33 19.00 9.39
CA ASP A 502 -34.63 17.64 9.85
C ASP A 502 -34.41 17.51 11.38
N LEU A 503 -33.71 18.48 11.98
CA LEU A 503 -33.42 18.62 13.41
C LEU A 503 -33.82 20.01 13.93
N GLU A 504 -34.04 20.16 15.23
CA GLU A 504 -34.35 21.48 15.79
C GLU A 504 -33.14 22.42 15.66
N THR A 505 -33.39 23.71 15.41
CA THR A 505 -32.35 24.72 15.19
C THR A 505 -31.33 24.83 16.32
N ASP A 506 -31.76 24.54 17.55
CA ASP A 506 -30.92 24.58 18.74
C ASP A 506 -29.96 23.37 18.80
N GLU A 507 -30.32 22.25 18.17
CA GLU A 507 -29.51 21.02 18.13
C GLU A 507 -28.36 21.15 17.11
N THR A 508 -28.61 21.77 15.96
CA THR A 508 -27.61 21.93 14.90
C THR A 508 -26.87 23.27 14.96
N GLY A 509 -27.45 24.28 15.60
CA GLY A 509 -26.92 25.63 15.75
C GLY A 509 -27.00 26.51 14.50
N TYR A 510 -27.44 26.02 13.35
CA TYR A 510 -27.38 26.78 12.08
C TYR A 510 -28.46 26.38 11.07
N THR A 511 -29.29 27.35 10.62
CA THR A 511 -30.17 27.20 9.44
C THR A 511 -29.49 27.73 8.18
N PRO A 512 -29.39 26.97 7.08
CA PRO A 512 -28.92 27.48 5.80
C PRO A 512 -29.80 28.63 5.30
N SER A 513 -29.20 29.62 4.65
CA SER A 513 -29.96 30.72 4.06
C SER A 513 -30.78 30.25 2.84
N PRO A 514 -32.00 30.78 2.62
CA PRO A 514 -32.71 30.57 1.37
C PRO A 514 -31.95 31.13 0.15
N ASP A 515 -31.04 32.08 0.34
CA ASP A 515 -30.20 32.66 -0.71
C ASP A 515 -28.96 31.80 -1.03
N LEU A 516 -28.78 30.66 -0.34
CA LEU A 516 -27.70 29.70 -0.58
C LEU A 516 -28.00 28.88 -1.85
N GLU A 517 -27.10 28.97 -2.82
CA GLU A 517 -27.17 28.32 -4.12
C GLU A 517 -26.03 27.33 -4.31
N PHE A 518 -26.37 26.19 -4.91
CA PHE A 518 -25.41 25.26 -5.49
C PHE A 518 -25.57 25.26 -6.99
N ASP A 519 -24.45 25.17 -7.69
CA ASP A 519 -24.37 24.93 -9.13
C ASP A 519 -23.24 23.92 -9.37
N GLU A 520 -23.02 23.47 -10.60
CA GLU A 520 -21.88 22.60 -10.93
C GLU A 520 -20.57 23.18 -10.37
N GLY A 521 -20.05 22.58 -9.30
CA GLY A 521 -18.83 23.04 -8.64
C GLY A 521 -18.92 24.39 -7.93
N PHE A 522 -20.09 24.96 -7.63
CA PHE A 522 -20.24 26.23 -6.89
C PHE A 522 -21.01 26.05 -5.57
N LEU A 523 -20.47 26.67 -4.52
CA LEU A 523 -21.08 26.80 -3.20
C LEU A 523 -21.10 28.29 -2.83
N GLY A 524 -22.27 28.92 -2.79
CA GLY A 524 -22.33 30.32 -2.38
C GLY A 524 -23.70 30.97 -2.41
N CYS A 525 -23.71 32.28 -2.25
CA CYS A 525 -24.91 33.06 -2.01
C CYS A 525 -25.20 34.03 -3.15
N THR A 526 -26.48 34.28 -3.39
CA THR A 526 -26.95 35.34 -4.28
C THR A 526 -27.84 36.32 -3.51
N THR A 527 -27.24 37.37 -2.95
CA THR A 527 -27.92 38.31 -2.06
C THR A 527 -28.22 39.66 -2.74
N PRO A 528 -29.24 40.41 -2.29
CA PRO A 528 -29.48 41.77 -2.77
C PRO A 528 -28.27 42.68 -2.55
N LEU A 529 -28.01 43.60 -3.49
CA LEU A 529 -27.03 44.66 -3.28
C LEU A 529 -27.62 45.71 -2.32
N ALA A 530 -27.08 45.82 -1.11
CA ALA A 530 -27.46 46.89 -0.19
C ALA A 530 -27.17 48.26 -0.84
N SER A 531 -28.17 49.15 -0.85
CA SER A 531 -28.02 50.49 -1.46
C SER A 531 -26.87 51.25 -0.82
N GLY A 532 -25.88 51.65 -1.63
CA GLY A 532 -24.75 52.47 -1.20
C GLY A 532 -23.53 51.71 -0.65
N MET A 533 -23.55 50.38 -0.55
CA MET A 533 -22.35 49.59 -0.21
C MET A 533 -21.69 49.03 -1.47
N GLU A 534 -20.43 49.41 -1.71
CA GLU A 534 -19.62 48.74 -2.71
C GLU A 534 -19.14 47.39 -2.12
N PRO A 535 -19.37 46.25 -2.80
CA PRO A 535 -18.85 44.97 -2.34
C PRO A 535 -17.32 45.06 -2.22
N PRO A 536 -16.69 44.44 -1.21
CA PRO A 536 -15.23 44.35 -1.15
C PRO A 536 -14.74 43.71 -2.44
N LYS A 537 -13.73 44.29 -3.11
CA LYS A 537 -13.29 43.73 -4.40
C LYS A 537 -12.57 42.41 -4.12
N SER A 538 -12.67 41.45 -5.04
CA SER A 538 -11.96 40.17 -4.88
C SER A 538 -10.44 40.35 -4.78
N GLY A 539 -9.90 41.45 -5.33
CA GLY A 539 -8.52 41.88 -5.08
C GLY A 539 -8.26 42.15 -3.60
N ASP A 540 -9.12 42.92 -2.94
CA ASP A 540 -8.96 43.28 -1.51
C ASP A 540 -9.10 42.07 -0.57
N LEU A 541 -9.79 41.01 -1.03
CA LEU A 541 -9.99 39.78 -0.25
C LEU A 541 -8.80 38.81 -0.31
N PHE A 542 -7.97 38.87 -1.36
CA PHE A 542 -6.92 37.87 -1.61
C PHE A 542 -5.53 38.45 -1.97
N LEU A 543 -5.42 39.75 -2.31
CA LEU A 543 -4.15 40.44 -2.51
C LEU A 543 -3.72 41.11 -1.19
N LYS A 544 -2.40 41.23 -0.99
CA LYS A 544 -1.81 41.85 0.20
C LYS A 544 -1.86 43.36 0.16
#